data_AF-A0A7R7TWK5-F1
#
_entry.id   AF-A0A7R7TWK5-F1
#
_cell.length_a   1.000
_cell.length_b   1.000
_cell.length_c   1.000
_cell.angle_alpha   90.00
_cell.angle_beta   90.00
_cell.angle_gamma   90.00
#
_symmetry.space_group_name_H-M   'P 1'
#
loop_
_entity.id
_entity.type
_entity.pdbx_description
1 polymer ?
#
loop_
_entity_poly.entity_id
_entity_poly.type
_entity_poly.pdbx_seq_one_letter_code
_entity_poly.pdbx_strand_id
1 'polypeptide(L)'
;MFLVAVGFWNFLGAGIFGFLIYLPVVSYYQIGTALTANHGHAAMMGVYGMLAVGLAMFAFRYVIPADKWPEKWARVSFWSLNIGLAWMVFATLLPLGVLQLYHSVSDGYFDARSLGYITRPGNALLEWMRLPGDVIFIVGGVLPFMWIAWTALRNFRSGSTVQELPEHPLYTETESAAAKE
;
A
#
# COMPACT_ATOMS: atom_id res chain seq x y z
N MET A 1 0.85 -10.49 -6.59
CA MET A 1 1.47 -9.16 -6.80
C MET A 1 1.66 -8.41 -5.48
N PHE A 2 0.67 -8.31 -4.59
CA PHE A 2 0.81 -7.62 -3.29
C PHE A 2 2.02 -8.08 -2.45
N LEU A 3 2.28 -9.39 -2.32
CA LEU A 3 3.43 -9.88 -1.56
C LEU A 3 4.79 -9.45 -2.13
N VAL A 4 4.88 -9.24 -3.46
CA VAL A 4 6.10 -8.70 -4.10
C VAL A 4 6.25 -7.22 -3.74
N ALA A 5 5.14 -6.47 -3.75
CA ALA A 5 5.15 -5.07 -3.30
C ALA A 5 5.55 -4.93 -1.83
N VAL A 6 5.14 -5.86 -0.96
CA VAL A 6 5.61 -5.92 0.45
C VAL A 6 7.14 -5.99 0.51
N GLY A 7 7.76 -6.88 -0.27
CA GLY A 7 9.22 -6.98 -0.32
C GLY A 7 9.89 -5.69 -0.77
N PHE A 8 9.37 -5.06 -1.82
CA PHE A 8 9.86 -3.77 -2.33
C PHE A 8 9.77 -2.65 -1.28
N TRP A 9 8.58 -2.46 -0.69
CA TRP A 9 8.36 -1.40 0.31
C TRP A 9 9.04 -1.70 1.64
N ASN A 10 9.34 -2.96 1.96
CA ASN A 10 10.13 -3.29 3.13
C ASN A 10 11.58 -2.83 2.95
N PHE A 11 12.17 -3.09 1.79
CA PHE A 11 13.50 -2.60 1.47
C PHE A 11 13.55 -1.07 1.41
N LEU A 12 12.66 -0.44 0.65
CA LEU A 12 12.69 1.01 0.41
C LEU A 12 12.13 1.81 1.59
N GLY A 13 10.92 1.47 2.04
CA GLY A 13 10.20 2.19 3.09
C GLY A 13 10.80 1.96 4.47
N ALA A 14 10.93 0.69 4.88
CA ALA A 14 11.48 0.36 6.20
C ALA A 14 13.02 0.43 6.21
N GLY A 15 13.69 -0.12 5.20
CA GLY A 15 15.15 -0.11 5.09
C GLY A 15 15.72 1.28 4.81
N ILE A 16 15.58 1.77 3.58
CA ILE A 16 16.23 3.02 3.15
C ILE A 16 15.71 4.24 3.94
N PHE A 17 14.40 4.49 3.93
CA PHE A 17 13.87 5.67 4.63
C PHE A 17 13.90 5.55 6.15
N GLY A 18 13.84 4.33 6.71
CA GLY A 18 14.02 4.13 8.15
C GLY A 18 15.45 4.40 8.57
N PHE A 19 16.43 3.90 7.81
CA PHE A 19 17.85 4.15 8.10
C PHE A 19 18.21 5.64 7.94
N LEU A 20 17.63 6.33 6.95
CA LEU A 20 17.81 7.77 6.72
C LEU A 20 17.54 8.60 7.98
N ILE A 21 16.53 8.22 8.77
CA ILE A 21 16.10 8.96 9.95
C ILE A 21 16.65 8.39 11.27
N TYR A 22 17.35 7.26 11.22
CA TYR A 22 17.82 6.53 12.40
C TYR A 22 19.13 7.08 12.97
N LEU A 23 20.06 7.53 12.12
CA LEU A 23 21.37 8.01 12.59
C LEU A 23 21.19 9.12 13.63
N PRO A 24 21.82 9.05 14.83
CA PRO A 24 21.60 10.03 15.89
C PRO A 24 21.82 11.48 15.45
N VAL A 25 22.85 11.73 14.63
CA VAL A 25 23.16 13.05 14.08
C VAL A 25 22.05 13.59 13.17
N VAL A 26 21.40 12.72 12.38
CA VAL A 26 20.30 13.12 11.50
C VAL A 26 19.01 13.26 12.31
N SER A 27 18.74 12.29 13.20
CA SER A 27 17.57 12.26 14.07
C SER A 27 17.46 13.54 14.91
N TYR A 28 18.59 14.05 15.42
CA TYR A 28 18.63 15.31 16.16
C TYR A 28 17.97 16.49 15.41
N TYR A 29 18.13 16.57 14.09
CA TYR A 29 17.58 17.66 13.27
C TYR A 29 16.25 17.32 12.59
N GLN A 30 15.95 16.04 12.35
CA GLN A 30 14.76 15.63 11.61
C GLN A 30 13.62 15.09 12.48
N ILE A 31 13.82 14.83 13.77
CA ILE A 31 12.81 14.17 14.60
C ILE A 31 11.45 14.88 14.48
N GLY A 32 10.38 14.13 14.22
CA GLY A 32 9.04 14.69 14.10
C GLY A 32 8.76 15.50 12.84
N THR A 33 9.68 15.57 11.86
CA THR A 33 9.50 16.27 10.57
C THR A 33 8.80 15.42 9.51
N ALA A 34 8.60 15.99 8.32
CA ALA A 34 8.00 15.29 7.18
C ALA A 34 8.79 14.02 6.75
N LEU A 35 10.10 13.91 7.04
CA LEU A 35 10.86 12.66 6.78
C LEU A 35 10.38 11.49 7.63
N THR A 36 9.96 11.75 8.87
CA THR A 36 9.36 10.72 9.72
C THR A 36 8.02 10.25 9.14
N ALA A 37 7.19 11.19 8.64
CA ALA A 37 5.94 10.84 7.96
C ALA A 37 6.19 10.08 6.65
N ASN A 38 7.24 10.44 5.90
CA ASN A 38 7.66 9.75 4.69
C ASN A 38 7.98 8.27 4.95
N HIS A 39 8.87 8.01 5.91
CA HIS A 39 9.18 6.65 6.36
C HIS A 39 7.92 5.94 6.88
N GLY A 40 7.13 6.61 7.72
CA GLY A 40 5.92 6.05 8.32
C GLY A 40 4.93 5.53 7.29
N HIS A 41 4.59 6.31 6.25
CA HIS A 41 3.67 5.84 5.21
C HIS A 41 4.28 4.73 4.35
N ALA A 42 5.54 4.89 3.93
CA ALA A 42 6.22 3.91 3.10
C ALA A 42 6.37 2.54 3.82
N ALA A 43 6.67 2.54 5.12
CA ALA A 43 6.79 1.33 5.92
C ALA A 43 5.43 0.77 6.36
N MET A 44 4.57 1.59 6.97
CA MET A 44 3.29 1.12 7.50
C MET A 44 2.37 0.63 6.38
N MET A 45 2.06 1.50 5.40
CA MET A 45 1.16 1.12 4.32
C MET A 45 1.84 0.19 3.33
N GLY A 46 3.09 0.47 2.96
CA GLY A 46 3.81 -0.32 1.97
C GLY A 46 4.14 -1.74 2.41
N VAL A 47 4.43 -1.97 3.70
CA VAL A 47 4.72 -3.31 4.24
C VAL A 47 3.46 -3.93 4.84
N TYR A 48 3.00 -3.39 5.97
CA TYR A 48 1.90 -4.01 6.71
C TYR A 48 0.56 -3.85 6.01
N GLY A 49 0.29 -2.69 5.41
CA GLY A 49 -0.93 -2.45 4.65
C GLY A 49 -1.03 -3.37 3.41
N MET A 50 0.02 -3.44 2.60
CA MET A 50 0.07 -4.33 1.43
C MET A 50 0.01 -5.81 1.82
N LEU A 51 0.63 -6.20 2.95
CA LEU A 51 0.53 -7.56 3.48
C LEU A 51 -0.90 -7.89 3.88
N ALA A 52 -1.57 -7.00 4.63
CA ALA A 52 -2.96 -7.17 5.04
C ALA A 52 -3.89 -7.27 3.83
N VAL A 53 -3.73 -6.39 2.83
CA VAL A 53 -4.50 -6.45 1.58
C VAL A 53 -4.22 -7.73 0.80
N GLY A 54 -2.96 -8.17 0.73
CA GLY A 54 -2.56 -9.41 0.07
C GLY A 54 -3.21 -10.65 0.70
N LEU A 55 -3.20 -10.73 2.03
CA LEU A 55 -3.84 -11.81 2.78
C LEU A 55 -5.37 -11.76 2.67
N ALA A 56 -5.97 -10.56 2.71
CA ALA A 56 -7.40 -10.38 2.50
C ALA A 56 -7.83 -10.82 1.09
N MET A 57 -7.07 -10.45 0.06
CA MET A 57 -7.32 -10.88 -1.33
C MET A 57 -7.19 -12.40 -1.49
N PHE A 58 -6.23 -13.01 -0.81
CA PHE A 58 -6.12 -14.47 -0.75
C PHE A 58 -7.38 -15.09 -0.15
N ALA A 59 -7.85 -14.62 1.01
CA ALA A 59 -9.10 -15.10 1.62
C ALA A 59 -10.32 -14.87 0.71
N PHE A 60 -10.46 -13.68 0.11
CA PHE A 60 -11.56 -13.36 -0.82
C PHE A 60 -11.59 -14.29 -2.03
N ARG A 61 -10.42 -14.77 -2.49
CA ARG A 61 -10.34 -15.67 -3.64
C ARG A 61 -10.97 -17.05 -3.37
N TYR A 62 -11.00 -17.51 -2.13
CA TYR A 62 -11.69 -18.75 -1.72
C TYR A 62 -13.17 -18.55 -1.44
N VAL A 63 -13.56 -17.33 -1.06
CA VAL A 63 -14.95 -17.01 -0.71
C VAL A 63 -15.78 -16.69 -1.96
N ILE A 64 -15.20 -15.98 -2.92
CA ILE A 64 -15.91 -15.53 -4.13
C ILE A 64 -15.90 -16.67 -5.18
N PRO A 65 -17.07 -17.06 -5.72
CA PRO A 65 -17.17 -17.97 -6.85
C PRO A 65 -16.31 -17.53 -8.04
N ALA A 66 -15.69 -18.48 -8.73
CA ALA A 66 -14.70 -18.18 -9.77
C ALA A 66 -15.25 -17.32 -10.92
N ASP A 67 -16.53 -17.50 -11.27
CA ASP A 67 -17.27 -16.75 -12.28
C ASP A 67 -17.50 -15.28 -11.90
N LYS A 68 -17.50 -14.97 -10.60
CA LYS A 68 -17.75 -13.61 -10.08
C LYS A 68 -16.48 -12.87 -9.70
N TRP A 69 -15.30 -13.45 -9.90
CA TRP A 69 -14.04 -12.83 -9.48
C TRP A 69 -13.71 -11.56 -10.29
N PRO A 70 -13.62 -10.39 -9.64
CA PRO A 70 -13.40 -9.10 -10.29
C PRO A 70 -11.92 -8.83 -10.59
N GLU A 71 -11.33 -9.56 -11.53
CA GLU A 71 -9.89 -9.50 -11.87
C GLU A 71 -9.39 -8.07 -12.21
N LYS A 72 -10.17 -7.32 -13.00
CA LYS A 72 -9.82 -5.94 -13.38
C LYS A 72 -9.69 -5.03 -12.16
N TRP A 73 -10.62 -5.15 -11.21
CA TRP A 73 -10.65 -4.32 -10.00
C TRP A 73 -9.51 -4.65 -9.05
N ALA A 74 -9.12 -5.93 -8.94
CA ALA A 74 -7.97 -6.33 -8.15
C ALA A 74 -6.66 -5.74 -8.70
N ARG A 75 -6.50 -5.72 -10.03
CA ARG A 75 -5.35 -5.10 -10.70
C ARG A 75 -5.32 -3.58 -10.52
N VAL A 76 -6.46 -2.90 -10.68
CA VAL A 76 -6.59 -1.46 -10.48
C VAL A 76 -6.26 -1.09 -9.03
N SER A 77 -6.77 -1.86 -8.06
CA SER A 77 -6.44 -1.68 -6.64
C SER A 77 -4.94 -1.77 -6.38
N PHE A 78 -4.29 -2.82 -6.90
CA PHE A 78 -2.86 -3.02 -6.73
C PHE A 78 -2.03 -1.84 -7.25
N TRP A 79 -2.25 -1.44 -8.51
CA TRP A 79 -1.46 -0.37 -9.11
C TRP A 79 -1.72 0.98 -8.48
N SER A 80 -2.98 1.30 -8.18
CA SER A 80 -3.35 2.59 -7.61
C SER A 80 -2.84 2.75 -6.18
N LEU A 81 -2.86 1.69 -5.36
CA LEU A 81 -2.27 1.73 -4.02
C LEU A 81 -0.75 1.96 -4.07
N ASN A 82 -0.05 1.33 -5.02
CA ASN A 82 1.41 1.50 -5.16
C ASN A 82 1.79 2.86 -5.76
N ILE A 83 1.11 3.29 -6.82
CA ILE A 83 1.36 4.58 -7.48
C ILE A 83 0.98 5.73 -6.54
N GLY A 84 -0.17 5.65 -5.86
CA GLY A 84 -0.58 6.66 -4.89
C GLY A 84 0.40 6.77 -3.72
N LEU A 85 0.86 5.64 -3.18
CA LEU A 85 1.87 5.64 -2.11
C LEU A 85 3.22 6.19 -2.59
N ALA A 86 3.67 5.79 -3.77
CA ALA A 86 4.89 6.33 -4.38
C ALA A 86 4.79 7.83 -4.63
N TRP A 87 3.65 8.32 -5.11
CA TRP A 87 3.42 9.75 -5.31
C TRP A 87 3.50 10.51 -3.98
N MET A 88 2.81 10.03 -2.96
CA MET A 88 2.82 10.66 -1.62
C MET A 88 4.25 10.74 -1.07
N VAL A 89 5.00 9.65 -1.14
CA VAL A 89 6.38 9.55 -0.64
C VAL A 89 7.32 10.45 -1.46
N PHE A 90 7.38 10.27 -2.78
CA PHE A 90 8.42 10.89 -3.61
C PHE A 90 8.09 12.30 -4.09
N ALA A 91 6.83 12.59 -4.40
CA ALA A 91 6.45 13.90 -4.92
C ALA A 91 6.26 14.94 -3.82
N THR A 92 6.00 14.52 -2.58
CA THR A 92 5.62 15.45 -1.50
C THR A 92 6.42 15.27 -0.21
N LEU A 93 6.27 14.13 0.48
CA LEU A 93 6.82 13.97 1.83
C LEU A 93 8.35 13.98 1.86
N LEU A 94 9.00 13.35 0.89
CA LEU A 94 10.46 13.35 0.79
C LEU A 94 11.02 14.74 0.45
N PRO A 95 10.57 15.46 -0.60
CA PRO A 95 11.02 16.83 -0.85
C PRO A 95 10.77 17.79 0.32
N LEU A 96 9.56 17.75 0.91
CA LEU A 96 9.23 18.56 2.08
C LEU A 96 10.16 18.25 3.25
N GLY A 97 10.39 16.97 3.52
CA GLY A 97 11.26 16.51 4.60
C GLY A 97 12.71 16.93 4.41
N VAL A 98 13.25 16.86 3.19
CA VAL A 98 14.61 17.30 2.89
C VAL A 98 14.75 18.81 3.05
N LEU A 99 13.79 19.60 2.55
CA LEU A 99 13.77 21.05 2.73
C LEU A 99 13.68 21.44 4.21
N GLN A 100 12.83 20.74 4.97
CA GLN A 100 12.66 20.97 6.40
C GLN A 100 13.91 20.59 7.20
N LEU A 101 14.58 19.49 6.83
CA LEU A 101 15.86 19.09 7.43
C LEU A 101 16.95 20.12 7.13
N TYR A 102 17.07 20.57 5.88
CA TYR A 102 18.04 21.61 5.51
C TYR A 102 17.84 22.88 6.34
N HIS A 103 16.59 23.34 6.48
CA HIS A 103 16.24 24.51 7.27
C HIS A 103 16.50 24.32 8.79
N SER A 104 16.23 23.11 9.30
CA SER A 104 16.51 22.74 10.69
C SER A 104 18.00 22.82 11.03
N VAL A 105 18.86 22.45 10.06
CA VAL A 105 20.32 22.52 10.20
C VAL A 105 20.84 23.95 10.05
N SER A 106 20.26 24.78 9.18
CA SER A 106 20.73 26.16 8.93
C SER A 106 20.25 27.16 9.99
N ASP A 107 18.95 27.19 10.25
CA ASP A 107 18.27 28.26 11.01
C ASP A 107 17.74 27.77 12.37
N GLY A 108 17.82 26.45 12.61
CA GLY A 108 17.46 25.82 13.87
C GLY A 108 16.12 25.08 13.83
N TYR A 109 16.04 24.02 14.63
CA TYR A 109 14.89 23.11 14.67
C TYR A 109 13.57 23.81 15.05
N PHE A 110 13.63 24.80 15.96
CA PHE A 110 12.45 25.58 16.35
C PHE A 110 11.81 26.32 15.16
N ASP A 111 12.63 26.96 14.33
CA ASP A 111 12.11 27.71 13.18
C ASP A 111 11.62 26.78 12.07
N ALA A 112 12.27 25.64 11.85
CA ALA A 112 11.81 24.61 10.90
C ALA A 112 10.41 24.04 11.26
N ARG A 113 9.94 24.25 12.49
CA ARG A 113 8.63 23.86 13.00
C ARG A 113 7.69 25.05 13.22
N SER A 114 8.14 26.27 12.95
CA SER A 114 7.32 27.47 13.12
C SER A 114 6.24 27.51 12.04
N LEU A 115 5.09 28.10 12.37
CA LEU A 115 4.03 28.34 11.39
C LEU A 115 4.55 29.18 10.22
N GLY A 116 5.42 30.16 10.51
CA GLY A 116 6.00 31.02 9.48
C GLY A 116 6.86 30.28 8.45
N TYR A 117 7.45 29.14 8.80
CA TYR A 117 8.14 28.26 7.85
C TYR A 117 7.18 27.29 7.15
N ILE A 118 6.32 26.60 7.90
CA ILE A 118 5.43 25.56 7.36
C ILE A 118 4.45 26.16 6.34
N THR A 119 3.90 27.35 6.60
CA THR A 119 2.93 27.99 5.69
C THR A 119 3.56 28.78 4.56
N ARG A 120 4.88 28.66 4.32
CA ARG A 120 5.52 29.33 3.18
C ARG A 120 4.90 28.83 1.87
N PRO A 121 4.73 29.69 0.85
CA PRO A 121 4.08 29.31 -0.40
C PRO A 121 4.68 28.08 -1.10
N GLY A 122 6.01 27.88 -1.00
CA GLY A 122 6.67 26.70 -1.56
C GLY A 122 6.30 25.39 -0.84
N ASN A 123 6.20 25.42 0.49
CA ASN A 123 5.79 24.28 1.30
C ASN A 123 4.30 23.97 1.08
N ALA A 124 3.46 25.01 1.06
CA ALA A 124 2.04 24.87 0.76
C ALA A 124 1.80 24.24 -0.63
N LEU A 125 2.58 24.62 -1.65
CA LEU A 125 2.48 24.03 -2.98
C LEU A 125 2.82 22.53 -2.97
N LEU A 126 3.89 22.14 -2.27
CA LEU A 126 4.25 20.72 -2.11
C LEU A 126 3.18 19.92 -1.36
N GLU A 127 2.53 20.51 -0.35
CA GLU A 127 1.40 19.90 0.35
C GLU A 127 0.19 19.71 -0.58
N TRP A 128 -0.15 20.70 -1.41
CA TRP A 128 -1.24 20.58 -2.37
C TRP A 128 -0.97 19.58 -3.49
N MET A 129 0.30 19.42 -3.91
CA MET A 129 0.70 18.37 -4.85
C MET A 129 0.47 16.95 -4.31
N ARG A 130 0.13 16.79 -3.02
CA ARG A 130 -0.21 15.50 -2.41
C ARG A 130 -1.58 15.02 -2.84
N LEU A 131 -2.52 15.94 -3.01
CA LEU A 131 -3.93 15.63 -3.24
C LEU A 131 -4.15 14.71 -4.47
N PRO A 132 -3.50 14.91 -5.63
CA PRO A 132 -3.61 13.97 -6.74
C PRO A 132 -3.20 12.54 -6.39
N GLY A 133 -2.10 12.36 -5.64
CA GLY A 133 -1.65 11.04 -5.19
C GLY A 133 -2.64 10.39 -4.21
N ASP A 134 -3.17 11.18 -3.28
CA ASP A 134 -4.18 10.74 -2.31
C ASP A 134 -5.48 10.32 -3.02
N VAL A 135 -5.91 11.06 -4.05
CA VAL A 135 -7.08 10.71 -4.87
C VAL A 135 -6.85 9.39 -5.60
N ILE A 136 -5.69 9.18 -6.22
CA ILE A 136 -5.36 7.89 -6.86
C ILE A 136 -5.39 6.76 -5.84
N PHE A 137 -4.78 6.97 -4.67
CA PHE A 137 -4.71 5.97 -3.61
C PHE A 137 -6.09 5.56 -3.10
N ILE A 138 -6.96 6.54 -2.82
CA ILE A 138 -8.30 6.30 -2.27
C ILE A 138 -9.24 5.75 -3.35
N VAL A 139 -9.39 6.49 -4.45
CA VAL A 139 -10.41 6.19 -5.48
C VAL A 139 -10.02 4.97 -6.31
N GLY A 140 -8.74 4.86 -6.69
CA GLY A 140 -8.26 3.73 -7.48
C GLY A 140 -7.81 2.54 -6.64
N GLY A 141 -7.34 2.77 -5.41
CA GLY A 141 -6.77 1.73 -4.56
C GLY A 141 -7.77 1.13 -3.58
N VAL A 142 -8.23 1.97 -2.66
CA VAL A 142 -9.08 1.58 -1.53
C VAL A 142 -10.50 1.25 -1.97
N LEU A 143 -11.14 2.06 -2.81
CA LEU A 143 -12.53 1.81 -3.22
C LEU A 143 -12.70 0.48 -3.97
N PRO A 144 -11.83 0.12 -4.94
CA PRO A 144 -11.91 -1.20 -5.59
C PRO A 144 -11.67 -2.34 -4.60
N PHE A 145 -10.73 -2.19 -3.66
CA PHE A 145 -10.53 -3.19 -2.60
C PHE A 145 -11.81 -3.40 -1.78
N MET A 146 -12.45 -2.31 -1.34
CA MET A 146 -13.70 -2.36 -0.58
C MET A 146 -14.85 -2.98 -1.38
N TRP A 147 -14.92 -2.71 -2.68
CA TRP A 147 -15.91 -3.34 -3.57
C TRP A 147 -15.72 -4.87 -3.67
N ILE A 148 -14.46 -5.33 -3.74
CA ILE A 148 -14.15 -6.77 -3.74
C ILE A 148 -14.51 -7.40 -2.39
N ALA A 149 -14.15 -6.75 -1.29
CA ALA A 149 -14.51 -7.19 0.06
C ALA A 149 -16.04 -7.29 0.24
N TRP A 150 -16.79 -6.31 -0.29
CA TRP A 150 -18.25 -6.34 -0.31
C TRP A 150 -18.81 -7.51 -1.14
N THR A 151 -18.19 -7.79 -2.29
CA THR A 151 -18.55 -8.94 -3.13
C THR A 151 -18.27 -10.26 -2.42
N ALA A 152 -17.15 -10.37 -1.69
CA ALA A 152 -16.85 -11.53 -0.85
C ALA A 152 -17.90 -11.72 0.23
N LEU A 153 -18.27 -10.66 0.94
CA LEU A 153 -19.28 -10.71 2.00
C LEU A 153 -20.64 -11.21 1.48
N ARG A 154 -21.07 -10.74 0.30
CA ARG A 154 -22.31 -11.19 -0.34
C ARG A 154 -22.33 -12.65 -0.75
N ASN A 155 -21.16 -13.24 -1.05
CA ASN A 155 -21.05 -14.64 -1.48
C ASN A 155 -20.50 -15.56 -0.37
N PHE A 156 -20.34 -15.06 0.87
CA PHE A 156 -19.73 -15.81 1.97
C PHE A 156 -20.46 -17.12 2.34
N ARG A 157 -21.75 -17.22 2.01
CA ARG A 157 -22.58 -18.40 2.27
C ARG A 157 -22.85 -19.28 1.05
N SER A 158 -22.32 -18.93 -0.12
CA SER A 158 -22.58 -19.71 -1.35
C SER A 158 -21.63 -20.88 -1.55
N GLY A 159 -20.65 -21.08 -0.66
CA GLY A 159 -19.74 -22.23 -0.73
C GLY A 159 -20.44 -23.53 -0.34
N SER A 160 -20.27 -24.59 -1.13
CA SER A 160 -20.68 -25.93 -0.72
C SER A 160 -19.75 -26.40 0.39
N THR A 161 -20.30 -26.78 1.55
CA THR A 161 -19.52 -27.44 2.59
C THR A 161 -19.17 -28.84 2.09
N VAL A 162 -17.91 -29.07 1.77
CA VAL A 162 -17.42 -30.39 1.36
C VAL A 162 -17.28 -31.22 2.65
N GLN A 163 -18.17 -32.20 2.86
CA GLN A 163 -18.15 -33.04 4.06
C GLN A 163 -17.03 -34.08 4.05
N GLU A 164 -16.51 -34.43 2.88
CA GLU A 164 -15.40 -35.38 2.72
C GLU A 164 -14.25 -34.72 1.96
N LEU A 165 -13.07 -34.68 2.56
CA LEU A 165 -11.84 -34.34 1.84
C LEU A 165 -11.64 -35.40 0.74
N PRO A 166 -11.59 -35.00 -0.55
CA PRO A 166 -11.21 -35.93 -1.60
C PRO A 166 -9.84 -36.52 -1.26
N GLU A 167 -9.68 -37.85 -1.28
CA GLU A 167 -8.40 -38.52 -0.99
C GLU A 167 -7.26 -38.00 -1.87
N HIS A 168 -7.62 -37.43 -3.03
CA HIS A 168 -6.72 -36.95 -4.05
C HIS A 168 -7.12 -35.56 -4.59
N PRO A 169 -6.84 -34.47 -3.86
CA PRO A 169 -7.29 -33.13 -4.23
C PRO A 169 -6.50 -32.49 -5.38
N LEU A 170 -5.45 -33.16 -5.88
CA LEU A 170 -4.47 -32.62 -6.82
C LEU A 170 -4.69 -33.03 -8.27
N TYR A 171 -5.57 -34.00 -8.54
CA TYR A 171 -5.86 -34.45 -9.90
C TYR A 171 -7.36 -34.53 -10.13
N THR A 172 -7.79 -33.91 -11.22
CA THR A 172 -9.13 -34.11 -11.77
C THR A 172 -8.97 -35.17 -12.84
N GLU A 173 -9.52 -36.37 -12.63
CA GLU A 173 -9.65 -37.34 -13.71
C GLU A 173 -10.64 -36.78 -14.72
N THR A 174 -10.14 -36.29 -15.85
CA THR A 174 -10.97 -36.06 -17.02
C THR A 174 -11.29 -37.42 -17.60
N GLU A 175 -12.57 -37.82 -17.61
CA GLU A 175 -13.00 -39.03 -18.32
C GLU A 175 -12.44 -38.98 -19.74
N SER A 176 -11.45 -39.83 -20.01
CA SER A 176 -11.01 -40.14 -21.37
C SER A 176 -12.25 -40.63 -22.08
N ALA A 177 -12.70 -39.88 -23.09
CA ALA A 177 -13.77 -40.30 -23.99
C ALA A 177 -13.54 -41.76 -24.34
N ALA A 178 -14.35 -42.64 -23.76
CA ALA A 178 -14.34 -44.05 -24.08
C ALA A 178 -14.48 -44.12 -25.59
N ALA A 179 -13.42 -44.61 -26.25
CA ALA A 179 -13.47 -45.01 -27.64
C ALA A 179 -14.64 -45.99 -27.74
N LYS A 180 -15.77 -45.49 -28.24
CA LYS A 180 -16.87 -46.31 -28.70
C LYS A 180 -16.29 -47.15 -29.84
N GLU A 181 -16.22 -48.45 -29.59
CA GLU A 181 -16.01 -49.48 -30.62
C GLU A 181 -16.95 -49.29 -31.81
#